data_AF-A0A2K6SYH5-F1
#
_entry.id   AF-A0A2K6SYH5-F1
#
_cell.length_a   1.000
_cell.length_b   1.000
_cell.length_c   1.000
_cell.angle_alpha   90.00
_cell.angle_beta   90.00
_cell.angle_gamma   90.00
#
_symmetry.space_group_name_H-M   'P 1'
#
loop_
_entity.id
_entity.type
_entity.pdbx_description
1 polymer ?
#
loop_
_entity_poly.entity_id
_entity_poly.type
_entity_poly.pdbx_seq_one_letter_code
_entity_poly.pdbx_strand_id
1 'polypeptide(L)'
;MEAAETEVETAVLEVLTEVAGILEPAGLQEEAELSTKILVEFVVDSQKKDKLLCSQLQVVDFLQNFLAQEDTAQGLDPLASEDTSRQKAIAAKEQWKELKATYREHVEAIKIALTKSLTQMEEAQKKRTQLQEAFEQLQAKKQLAMEKRRAAQKQWQLQQEKRLQHLAEVSAQVRERKIGTQKELEGVFQKLGNLKQQAGQERDKLQRHQTFLQLLYTLQGKLLFPEAAAEAENILDDKPQQLTRLEEQSIGDTMRRDPGVSSKADGLQPARDSNLPWISGEQQHGERS
;
A
#
# COMPACT_ATOMS: atom_id res chain seq x y z
N MET A 1 -46.75 11.62 -13.75
CA MET A 1 -46.42 11.60 -12.31
C MET A 1 -45.69 12.87 -11.90
N GLU A 2 -44.88 13.49 -12.77
CA GLU A 2 -44.20 14.78 -12.49
C GLU A 2 -45.10 16.02 -12.35
N ALA A 3 -46.21 16.12 -13.09
CA ALA A 3 -47.04 17.33 -13.07
C ALA A 3 -47.80 17.56 -11.74
N ALA A 4 -48.06 16.51 -10.97
CA ALA A 4 -48.75 16.61 -9.68
C ALA A 4 -47.80 17.03 -8.55
N GLU A 5 -46.50 16.77 -8.68
CA GLU A 5 -45.49 17.17 -7.68
C GLU A 5 -45.18 18.66 -7.80
N THR A 6 -45.19 19.22 -9.02
CA THR A 6 -44.95 20.65 -9.25
C THR A 6 -46.07 21.55 -8.74
N GLU A 7 -47.33 21.11 -8.78
CA GLU A 7 -48.47 21.89 -8.27
C GLU A 7 -48.49 21.94 -6.72
N VAL A 8 -48.05 20.86 -6.07
CA VAL A 8 -47.94 20.80 -4.60
C VAL A 8 -46.80 21.68 -4.11
N GLU A 9 -45.67 21.73 -4.81
CA GLU A 9 -44.57 22.62 -4.48
C GLU A 9 -44.93 24.10 -4.63
N THR A 10 -45.70 24.47 -5.66
CA THR A 10 -46.18 25.84 -5.83
C THR A 10 -47.18 26.25 -4.75
N ALA A 11 -48.09 25.35 -4.36
CA ALA A 11 -49.05 25.61 -3.30
C ALA A 11 -48.38 25.74 -1.91
N VAL A 12 -47.34 24.94 -1.65
CA VAL A 12 -46.54 25.04 -0.41
C VAL A 12 -45.75 26.35 -0.37
N LEU A 13 -45.23 26.80 -1.52
CA LEU A 13 -44.54 28.09 -1.61
C LEU A 13 -45.50 29.28 -1.42
N GLU A 14 -46.71 29.23 -1.98
CA GLU A 14 -47.72 30.27 -1.75
C GLU A 14 -48.14 30.36 -0.28
N VAL A 15 -48.40 29.21 0.36
CA VAL A 15 -48.72 29.17 1.80
C VAL A 15 -47.54 29.66 2.65
N LEU A 16 -46.29 29.37 2.27
CA LEU A 16 -45.12 29.91 2.96
C LEU A 16 -44.96 31.42 2.76
N THR A 17 -45.34 31.96 1.60
CA THR A 17 -45.35 33.42 1.37
C THR A 17 -46.48 34.14 2.10
N GLU A 18 -47.67 33.56 2.20
CA GLU A 18 -48.75 34.09 3.04
C GLU A 18 -48.39 34.06 4.53
N VAL A 19 -47.79 32.96 5.00
CA VAL A 19 -47.31 32.85 6.39
C VAL A 19 -46.18 33.83 6.67
N ALA A 20 -45.30 34.10 5.70
CA ALA A 20 -44.27 35.12 5.81
C ALA A 20 -44.85 36.56 5.85
N GLY A 21 -45.95 36.82 5.14
CA GLY A 21 -46.67 38.10 5.18
C GLY A 21 -47.41 38.37 6.50
N ILE A 22 -47.88 37.32 7.18
CA ILE A 22 -48.48 37.44 8.53
C ILE A 22 -47.40 37.69 9.60
N LEU A 23 -46.15 37.33 9.33
CA LEU A 23 -45.00 37.51 10.21
C LEU A 23 -44.28 38.86 10.02
N GLU A 24 -44.76 39.73 9.11
CA GLU A 24 -44.16 41.05 8.88
C GLU A 24 -44.58 42.04 9.98
N PRO A 25 -43.68 42.49 10.87
CA PRO A 25 -44.04 43.38 11.97
C PRO A 25 -43.93 44.84 11.49
N ALA A 26 -44.80 45.25 10.56
CA ALA A 26 -44.76 46.58 9.95
C ALA A 26 -45.36 47.72 10.80
N GLY A 27 -45.37 47.59 12.14
CA GLY A 27 -45.92 48.65 13.01
C GLY A 27 -45.55 48.59 14.49
N LEU A 28 -44.90 47.53 14.96
CA LEU A 28 -44.57 47.36 16.38
C LEU A 28 -43.17 47.82 16.76
N GLN A 29 -42.41 48.46 15.86
CA GLN A 29 -41.08 48.92 16.22
C GLN A 29 -41.12 50.23 17.01
N GLU A 30 -41.92 51.22 16.62
CA GLU A 30 -42.01 52.48 17.38
C GLU A 30 -42.77 52.32 18.71
N GLU A 31 -43.84 51.52 18.78
CA GLU A 31 -44.55 51.28 20.05
C GLU A 31 -43.77 50.36 21.00
N ALA A 32 -43.02 49.37 20.49
CA ALA A 32 -42.11 48.58 21.31
C ALA A 32 -40.86 49.38 21.70
N GLU A 33 -40.36 50.29 20.87
CA GLU A 33 -39.27 51.21 21.21
C GLU A 33 -39.71 52.24 22.25
N LEU A 34 -40.92 52.77 22.17
CA LEU A 34 -41.50 53.64 23.20
C LEU A 34 -41.73 52.86 24.51
N SER A 35 -42.27 51.64 24.43
CA SER A 35 -42.49 50.79 25.60
C SER A 35 -41.18 50.35 26.25
N THR A 36 -40.16 50.01 25.44
CA THR A 36 -38.82 49.67 25.95
C THR A 36 -38.10 50.89 26.48
N LYS A 37 -38.25 52.08 25.87
CA LYS A 37 -37.66 53.33 26.38
C LYS A 37 -38.29 53.77 27.70
N ILE A 38 -39.61 53.66 27.84
CA ILE A 38 -40.33 53.91 29.11
C ILE A 38 -39.91 52.87 30.17
N LEU A 39 -39.75 51.60 29.79
CA LEU A 39 -39.28 50.56 30.69
C LEU A 39 -37.82 50.80 31.13
N VAL A 40 -36.96 51.25 30.21
CA VAL A 40 -35.57 51.64 30.51
C VAL A 40 -35.54 52.85 31.43
N GLU A 41 -36.36 53.87 31.20
CA GLU A 41 -36.47 55.03 32.10
C GLU A 41 -36.96 54.62 33.50
N PHE A 42 -37.97 53.75 33.59
CA PHE A 42 -38.44 53.20 34.86
C PHE A 42 -37.38 52.34 35.57
N VAL A 43 -36.62 51.53 34.84
CA VAL A 43 -35.51 50.73 35.39
C VAL A 43 -34.37 51.64 35.88
N VAL A 44 -34.04 52.69 35.13
CA VAL A 44 -33.01 53.65 35.54
C VAL A 44 -33.46 54.47 36.75
N ASP A 45 -34.72 54.91 36.79
CA ASP A 45 -35.28 55.65 37.92
C ASP A 45 -35.43 54.79 39.17
N SER A 46 -35.86 53.53 39.03
CA SER A 46 -35.91 52.57 40.14
C SER A 46 -34.51 52.25 40.65
N GLN A 47 -33.50 52.06 39.79
CA GLN A 47 -32.11 51.89 40.22
C GLN A 47 -31.57 53.12 40.94
N LYS A 48 -31.94 54.33 40.52
CA LYS A 48 -31.57 55.58 41.23
C LYS A 48 -32.23 55.66 42.59
N LYS A 49 -33.51 55.34 42.70
CA LYS A 49 -34.26 55.29 43.96
C LYS A 49 -33.71 54.21 44.89
N ASP A 50 -33.37 53.04 44.37
CA ASP A 50 -32.80 51.93 45.14
C ASP A 50 -31.39 52.28 45.64
N LYS A 51 -30.56 52.92 44.82
CA LYS A 51 -29.27 53.49 45.26
C LYS A 51 -29.44 54.58 46.33
N LEU A 52 -30.44 55.44 46.19
CA LEU A 52 -30.73 56.48 47.17
C LEU A 52 -31.20 55.86 48.49
N LEU A 53 -32.09 54.87 48.44
CA LEU A 53 -32.57 54.14 49.61
C LEU A 53 -31.41 53.39 50.28
N CYS A 54 -30.56 52.71 49.51
CA CYS A 54 -29.37 52.04 50.03
C CYS A 54 -28.38 53.03 50.66
N SER A 55 -28.18 54.20 50.05
CA SER A 55 -27.34 55.27 50.60
C SER A 55 -27.93 55.87 51.88
N GLN A 56 -29.25 56.11 51.91
CA GLN A 56 -29.94 56.58 53.11
C GLN A 56 -29.91 55.53 54.23
N LEU A 57 -30.10 54.25 53.89
CA LEU A 57 -29.93 53.14 54.84
C LEU A 57 -28.49 53.04 55.34
N GLN A 58 -27.49 53.27 54.49
CA GLN A 58 -26.08 53.36 54.91
C GLN A 58 -25.85 54.54 55.86
N VAL A 59 -26.49 55.69 55.64
CA VAL A 59 -26.40 56.83 56.55
C VAL A 59 -27.13 56.56 57.87
N VAL A 60 -28.29 55.92 57.85
CA VAL A 60 -29.03 55.52 59.05
C VAL A 60 -28.25 54.46 59.82
N ASP A 61 -27.69 53.47 59.14
CA ASP A 61 -26.81 52.46 59.73
C ASP A 61 -25.55 53.10 60.30
N PHE A 62 -24.95 54.08 59.60
CA PHE A 62 -23.83 54.86 60.12
C PHE A 62 -24.21 55.65 61.38
N LEU A 63 -25.35 56.34 61.40
CA LEU A 63 -25.82 57.09 62.57
C LEU A 63 -26.20 56.15 63.72
N GLN A 64 -26.79 55.00 63.44
CA GLN A 64 -27.12 53.99 64.43
C GLN A 64 -25.86 53.34 65.03
N ASN A 65 -24.86 53.06 64.20
CA ASN A 65 -23.55 52.60 64.65
C ASN A 65 -22.78 53.69 65.40
N PHE A 66 -22.94 54.96 65.04
CA PHE A 66 -22.36 56.09 65.76
C PHE A 66 -22.99 56.25 67.15
N LEU A 67 -24.31 56.19 67.26
CA LEU A 67 -25.03 56.23 68.55
C LEU A 67 -24.73 55.00 69.40
N ALA A 68 -24.64 53.80 68.80
CA ALA A 68 -24.22 52.59 69.50
C ALA A 68 -22.74 52.63 69.94
N GLN A 69 -21.87 53.31 69.18
CA GLN A 69 -20.50 53.58 69.58
C GLN A 69 -20.43 54.65 70.68
N GLU A 70 -21.29 55.66 70.68
CA GLU A 70 -21.38 56.68 71.73
C GLU A 70 -21.84 56.06 73.07
N ASP A 71 -22.79 55.11 73.03
CA ASP A 71 -23.23 54.32 74.18
C ASP A 71 -22.18 53.31 74.69
N THR A 72 -21.18 52.94 73.88
CA THR A 72 -20.10 52.01 74.28
C THR A 72 -18.76 52.70 74.55
N ALA A 73 -18.58 53.95 74.12
CA ALA A 73 -17.36 54.73 74.30
C ALA A 73 -17.30 55.47 75.65
N GLN A 74 -18.38 55.46 76.44
CA GLN A 74 -18.38 56.03 77.79
C GLN A 74 -17.90 55.00 78.83
N GLY A 75 -16.70 54.42 78.66
CA GLY A 75 -16.19 53.49 79.67
C GLY A 75 -14.92 52.68 79.39
N LEU A 76 -14.12 52.99 78.37
CA LEU A 76 -12.85 52.28 78.16
C LEU A 76 -11.70 53.24 77.86
N ASP A 77 -10.60 53.00 78.59
CA ASP A 77 -9.36 53.77 78.60
C ASP A 77 -8.82 54.00 77.16
N PRO A 78 -8.75 55.26 76.68
CA PRO A 78 -8.38 55.58 75.29
C PRO A 78 -7.03 55.03 74.86
N LEU A 79 -6.10 54.85 75.80
CA LEU A 79 -4.73 54.42 75.54
C LEU A 79 -4.63 52.92 75.18
N ALA A 80 -5.45 52.06 75.80
CA ALA A 80 -5.45 50.61 75.50
C ALA A 80 -6.11 50.28 74.14
N SER A 81 -7.05 51.12 73.69
CA SER A 81 -7.70 51.03 72.38
C SER A 81 -6.74 51.39 71.22
N GLU A 82 -5.88 52.39 71.43
CA GLU A 82 -4.90 52.80 70.43
C GLU A 82 -3.78 51.75 70.24
N ASP A 83 -3.28 51.15 71.33
CA ASP A 83 -2.22 50.15 71.28
C ASP A 83 -2.69 48.85 70.61
N THR A 84 -3.91 48.39 70.90
CA THR A 84 -4.51 47.21 70.24
C THR A 84 -4.79 47.48 68.76
N SER A 85 -5.16 48.70 68.39
CA SER A 85 -5.31 49.13 66.99
C SER A 85 -3.97 49.15 66.25
N ARG A 86 -2.92 49.70 66.86
CA ARG A 86 -1.55 49.69 66.31
C ARG A 86 -1.04 48.27 66.10
N GLN A 87 -1.25 47.36 67.05
CA GLN A 87 -0.90 45.94 66.90
C GLN A 87 -1.66 45.27 65.75
N LYS A 88 -2.98 45.49 65.61
CA LYS A 88 -3.78 44.97 64.48
C LYS A 88 -3.28 45.49 63.13
N ALA A 89 -2.90 46.77 63.05
CA ALA A 89 -2.35 47.36 61.83
C ALA A 89 -0.98 46.77 61.46
N ILE A 90 -0.14 46.42 62.45
CA ILE A 90 1.14 45.75 62.22
C ILE A 90 0.91 44.32 61.71
N ALA A 91 0.02 43.56 62.35
CA ALA A 91 -0.31 42.19 61.92
C ALA A 91 -0.90 42.18 60.49
N ALA A 92 -1.80 43.11 60.16
CA ALA A 92 -2.35 43.24 58.80
C ALA A 92 -1.26 43.60 57.77
N LYS A 93 -0.27 44.43 58.14
CA LYS A 93 0.88 44.73 57.27
C LYS A 93 1.76 43.51 57.03
N GLU A 94 1.96 42.66 58.05
CA GLU A 94 2.71 41.41 57.91
C GLU A 94 1.96 40.42 57.02
N GLN A 95 0.66 40.23 57.23
CA GLN A 95 -0.20 39.41 56.36
C GLN A 95 -0.20 39.92 54.91
N TRP A 96 -0.25 41.25 54.69
CA TRP A 96 -0.15 41.83 53.36
C TRP A 96 1.22 41.58 52.71
N LYS A 97 2.31 41.66 53.48
CA LYS A 97 3.66 41.35 52.98
C LYS A 97 3.78 39.88 52.59
N GLU A 98 3.29 38.98 53.43
CA GLU A 98 3.27 37.54 53.17
C GLU A 98 2.43 37.23 51.92
N LEU A 99 1.22 37.76 51.83
CA LEU A 99 0.36 37.60 50.65
C LEU A 99 1.02 38.14 49.37
N LYS A 100 1.71 39.27 49.46
CA LYS A 100 2.43 39.84 48.32
C LYS A 100 3.63 38.98 47.91
N ALA A 101 4.31 38.34 48.87
CA ALA A 101 5.40 37.42 48.62
C ALA A 101 4.89 36.13 47.94
N THR A 102 3.87 35.48 48.52
CA THR A 102 3.28 34.26 47.96
C THR A 102 2.66 34.50 46.58
N TYR A 103 2.00 35.64 46.37
CA TYR A 103 1.50 36.03 45.05
C TYR A 103 2.63 36.13 44.02
N ARG A 104 3.75 36.78 44.38
CA ARG A 104 4.91 36.89 43.47
C ARG A 104 5.51 35.52 43.15
N GLU A 105 5.66 34.67 44.15
CA GLU A 105 6.15 33.29 43.97
C GLU A 105 5.24 32.50 43.03
N HIS A 106 3.92 32.57 43.20
CA HIS A 106 2.97 31.92 42.31
C HIS A 106 3.02 32.46 40.88
N VAL A 107 3.13 33.78 40.70
CA VAL A 107 3.27 34.39 39.38
C VAL A 107 4.56 33.91 38.69
N GLU A 108 5.68 33.85 39.40
CA GLU A 108 6.93 33.33 38.82
C GLU A 108 6.85 31.82 38.54
N ALA A 109 6.23 31.03 39.42
CA ALA A 109 5.99 29.61 39.18
C ALA A 109 5.12 29.39 37.92
N ILE A 110 4.06 30.18 37.74
CA ILE A 110 3.21 30.14 36.54
C ILE A 110 4.00 30.55 35.31
N LYS A 111 4.82 31.60 35.36
CA LYS A 111 5.67 32.02 34.22
C LYS A 111 6.65 30.93 33.81
N ILE A 112 7.30 30.27 34.77
CA ILE A 112 8.24 29.18 34.49
C ILE A 112 7.49 27.97 33.91
N ALA A 113 6.35 27.60 34.48
CA ALA A 113 5.52 26.52 33.95
C ALA A 113 5.02 26.82 32.53
N LEU A 114 4.58 28.06 32.27
CA LEU A 114 4.12 28.51 30.96
C LEU A 114 5.23 28.43 29.93
N THR A 115 6.42 28.98 30.21
CA THR A 115 7.55 28.93 29.28
C THR A 115 7.96 27.49 28.98
N LYS A 116 8.02 26.61 29.99
CA LYS A 116 8.28 25.18 29.80
C LYS A 116 7.21 24.49 28.95
N SER A 117 5.93 24.81 29.16
CA SER A 117 4.84 24.23 28.37
C SER A 117 4.87 24.70 26.92
N LEU A 118 5.24 25.97 26.68
CA LEU A 118 5.38 26.53 25.33
C LEU A 118 6.52 25.87 24.57
N THR A 119 7.69 25.69 25.19
CA THR A 119 8.81 25.00 24.53
C THR A 119 8.47 23.55 24.21
N GLN A 120 7.79 22.84 25.12
CA GLN A 120 7.31 21.48 24.86
C GLN A 120 6.30 21.41 23.71
N MET A 121 5.39 22.38 23.62
CA MET A 121 4.43 22.47 22.51
C MET A 121 5.14 22.71 21.17
N GLU A 122 6.15 23.59 21.12
CA GLU A 122 6.94 23.83 19.91
C GLU A 122 7.71 22.60 19.46
N GLU A 123 8.33 21.87 20.40
CA GLU A 123 9.01 20.60 20.10
C GLU A 123 8.05 19.54 19.59
N ALA A 124 6.87 19.41 20.21
CA ALA A 124 5.83 18.49 19.75
C ALA A 124 5.35 18.84 18.34
N GLN A 125 5.18 20.13 18.03
CA GLN A 125 4.81 20.59 16.70
C GLN A 125 5.89 20.28 15.67
N LYS A 126 7.18 20.53 15.98
CA LYS A 126 8.31 20.15 15.11
C LYS A 126 8.36 18.65 14.85
N LYS A 127 8.14 17.82 15.88
CA LYS A 127 8.08 16.36 15.72
C LYS A 127 6.89 15.94 14.85
N ARG A 128 5.74 16.60 15.00
CA ARG A 128 4.56 16.36 14.18
C ARG A 128 4.83 16.67 12.70
N THR A 129 5.46 17.80 12.38
CA THR A 129 5.78 18.14 10.99
C THR A 129 6.79 17.16 10.40
N GLN A 130 7.83 16.78 11.15
CA GLN A 130 8.79 15.76 10.72
C GLN A 130 8.14 14.39 10.45
N LEU A 131 7.21 13.96 11.30
CA LEU A 131 6.46 12.72 11.09
C LEU A 131 5.56 12.81 9.86
N GLN A 132 4.93 13.96 9.62
CA GLN A 132 4.10 14.18 8.45
C GLN A 132 4.92 14.14 7.16
N GLU A 133 6.07 14.82 7.12
CA GLU A 133 7.01 14.77 5.98
C GLU A 133 7.52 13.34 5.73
N ALA A 134 7.92 12.62 6.79
CA ALA A 134 8.36 11.23 6.67
C ALA A 134 7.26 10.31 6.13
N PHE A 135 6.01 10.54 6.55
CA PHE A 135 4.85 9.82 6.07
C PHE A 135 4.58 10.10 4.59
N GLU A 136 4.62 11.35 4.16
CA GLU A 136 4.47 11.75 2.75
C GLU A 136 5.57 11.12 1.88
N GLN A 137 6.82 11.12 2.34
CA GLN A 137 7.93 10.45 1.66
C GLN A 137 7.72 8.94 1.54
N LEU A 138 7.25 8.29 2.61
CA LEU A 138 6.94 6.86 2.59
C LEU A 138 5.81 6.56 1.60
N GLN A 139 4.76 7.37 1.60
CA GLN A 139 3.65 7.25 0.67
C GLN A 139 4.11 7.43 -0.79
N ALA A 140 4.96 8.42 -1.06
CA ALA A 140 5.55 8.61 -2.39
C ALA A 140 6.41 7.41 -2.82
N LYS A 141 7.28 6.90 -1.92
CA LYS A 141 8.09 5.70 -2.17
C LYS A 141 7.22 4.47 -2.44
N LYS A 142 6.11 4.31 -1.70
CA LYS A 142 5.13 3.23 -1.92
C LYS A 142 4.51 3.32 -3.31
N GLN A 143 4.06 4.50 -3.74
CA GLN A 143 3.48 4.67 -5.07
C GLN A 143 4.47 4.35 -6.18
N LEU A 144 5.68 4.91 -6.08
CA LEU A 144 6.76 4.65 -7.04
C LEU A 144 7.14 3.17 -7.11
N ALA A 145 7.20 2.47 -5.96
CA ALA A 145 7.43 1.03 -5.93
C ALA A 145 6.28 0.23 -6.59
N MET A 146 5.03 0.63 -6.37
CA MET A 146 3.88 0.00 -7.03
C MET A 146 3.89 0.23 -8.55
N GLU A 147 4.29 1.40 -9.02
CA GLU A 147 4.42 1.69 -10.46
C GLU A 147 5.56 0.89 -11.09
N LYS A 148 6.73 0.83 -10.44
CA LYS A 148 7.84 -0.01 -10.88
C LYS A 148 7.46 -1.48 -10.98
N ARG A 149 6.73 -2.00 -9.99
CA ARG A 149 6.19 -3.38 -10.04
C ARG A 149 5.24 -3.58 -11.21
N ARG A 150 4.31 -2.64 -11.43
CA ARG A 150 3.37 -2.70 -12.57
C ARG A 150 4.12 -2.68 -13.91
N ALA A 151 5.14 -1.84 -14.06
CA ALA A 151 5.96 -1.78 -15.27
C ALA A 151 6.74 -3.08 -15.49
N ALA A 152 7.40 -3.61 -14.46
CA ALA A 152 8.11 -4.88 -14.53
C ALA A 152 7.18 -6.05 -14.89
N GLN A 153 5.97 -6.07 -14.32
CA GLN A 153 4.95 -7.08 -14.63
C GLN A 153 4.53 -7.01 -16.11
N LYS A 154 4.25 -5.81 -16.63
CA LYS A 154 3.91 -5.63 -18.05
C LYS A 154 5.05 -6.06 -18.97
N GLN A 155 6.30 -5.71 -18.62
CA GLN A 155 7.47 -6.13 -19.38
C GLN A 155 7.63 -7.65 -19.38
N TRP A 156 7.45 -8.30 -18.23
CA TRP A 156 7.50 -9.75 -18.13
C TRP A 156 6.39 -10.41 -18.97
N GLN A 157 5.16 -9.91 -18.91
CA GLN A 157 4.05 -10.41 -19.74
C GLN A 157 4.38 -10.30 -21.23
N LEU A 158 4.85 -9.14 -21.68
CA LEU A 158 5.23 -8.92 -23.07
C LEU A 158 6.39 -9.84 -23.51
N GLN A 159 7.34 -10.13 -22.62
CA GLN A 159 8.38 -11.12 -22.92
C GLN A 159 7.83 -12.54 -23.02
N GLN A 160 6.88 -12.92 -22.16
CA GLN A 160 6.22 -14.23 -22.26
C GLN A 160 5.44 -14.36 -23.56
N GLU A 161 4.67 -13.34 -23.94
CA GLU A 161 3.93 -13.31 -25.21
C GLU A 161 4.86 -13.45 -26.41
N LYS A 162 5.97 -12.71 -26.45
CA LYS A 162 6.97 -12.86 -27.51
C LYS A 162 7.58 -14.26 -27.58
N ARG A 163 7.87 -14.88 -26.43
CA ARG A 163 8.37 -16.26 -26.38
C ARG A 163 7.33 -17.25 -26.92
N LEU A 164 6.06 -17.07 -26.56
CA LEU A 164 4.97 -17.91 -27.06
C LEU A 164 4.75 -17.73 -28.55
N GLN A 165 4.81 -16.49 -29.06
CA GLN A 165 4.73 -16.20 -30.50
C GLN A 165 5.87 -16.88 -31.27
N HIS A 166 7.12 -16.71 -30.83
CA HIS A 166 8.25 -17.39 -31.46
C HIS A 166 8.14 -18.92 -31.39
N LEU A 167 7.70 -19.46 -30.26
CA LEU A 167 7.48 -20.91 -30.15
C LEU A 167 6.40 -21.39 -31.15
N ALA A 168 5.33 -20.63 -31.33
CA ALA A 168 4.29 -20.93 -32.30
C ALA A 168 4.82 -20.89 -33.75
N GLU A 169 5.60 -19.85 -34.11
CA GLU A 169 6.24 -19.73 -35.42
C GLU A 169 7.18 -20.91 -35.72
N VAL A 170 8.07 -21.23 -34.78
CA VAL A 170 9.00 -22.36 -34.89
C VAL A 170 8.22 -23.67 -35.03
N SER A 171 7.16 -23.87 -34.25
CA SER A 171 6.32 -25.07 -34.35
C SER A 171 5.61 -25.19 -35.70
N ALA A 172 5.19 -24.08 -36.31
CA ALA A 172 4.58 -24.05 -37.63
C ALA A 172 5.61 -24.42 -38.70
N GLN A 173 6.80 -23.81 -38.66
CA GLN A 173 7.90 -24.13 -39.59
C GLN A 173 8.32 -25.60 -39.50
N VAL A 174 8.40 -26.16 -38.29
CA VAL A 174 8.72 -27.58 -38.09
C VAL A 174 7.64 -28.48 -38.71
N ARG A 175 6.35 -28.15 -38.52
CA ARG A 175 5.25 -28.90 -39.15
C ARG A 175 5.31 -28.82 -40.68
N GLU A 176 5.58 -27.64 -41.23
CA GLU A 176 5.72 -27.46 -42.68
C GLU A 176 6.89 -28.28 -43.24
N ARG A 177 8.07 -28.22 -42.61
CA ARG A 177 9.23 -29.06 -42.99
C ARG A 177 8.94 -30.54 -42.87
N LYS A 178 8.24 -30.97 -41.81
CA LYS A 178 7.82 -32.37 -41.64
C LYS A 178 6.90 -32.82 -42.78
N ILE A 179 5.93 -31.99 -43.17
CA ILE A 179 5.04 -32.28 -44.29
C ILE A 179 5.82 -32.32 -45.62
N GLY A 180 6.74 -31.38 -45.85
CA GLY A 180 7.59 -31.35 -47.04
C GLY A 180 8.45 -32.60 -47.18
N THR A 181 9.20 -32.94 -46.13
CA THR A 181 10.04 -34.16 -46.09
C THR A 181 9.22 -35.44 -46.23
N GLN A 182 8.01 -35.49 -45.66
CA GLN A 182 7.12 -36.64 -45.82
C GLN A 182 6.65 -36.81 -47.28
N LYS A 183 6.29 -35.72 -47.96
CA LYS A 183 5.94 -35.76 -49.39
C LYS A 183 7.11 -36.20 -50.26
N GLU A 184 8.32 -35.72 -49.97
CA GLU A 184 9.53 -36.15 -50.66
C GLU A 184 9.78 -37.65 -50.47
N LEU A 185 9.64 -38.14 -49.24
CA LEU A 185 9.78 -39.56 -48.91
C LEU A 185 8.75 -40.43 -49.66
N GLU A 186 7.47 -40.02 -49.69
CA GLU A 186 6.43 -40.67 -50.48
C GLU A 186 6.78 -40.71 -51.97
N GLY A 187 7.30 -39.61 -52.52
CA GLY A 187 7.78 -39.54 -53.90
C GLY A 187 8.96 -40.48 -54.18
N VAL A 188 9.89 -40.63 -53.24
CA VAL A 188 11.00 -41.60 -53.35
C VAL A 188 10.47 -43.03 -53.31
N PHE A 189 9.54 -43.36 -52.42
CA PHE A 189 8.93 -44.70 -52.36
C PHE A 189 8.19 -45.05 -53.65
N GLN A 190 7.45 -44.12 -54.23
CA GLN A 190 6.79 -44.33 -55.53
C GLN A 190 7.80 -44.64 -56.64
N LYS A 191 8.88 -43.85 -56.74
CA LYS A 191 9.96 -44.09 -57.71
C LYS A 191 10.62 -45.45 -57.51
N LEU A 192 10.87 -45.84 -56.26
CA LEU A 192 11.47 -47.13 -55.92
C LEU A 192 10.52 -48.29 -56.31
N GLY A 193 9.22 -48.13 -56.10
CA GLY A 193 8.20 -49.07 -56.59
C GLY A 193 8.23 -49.24 -58.11
N ASN A 194 8.29 -48.14 -58.85
CA ASN A 194 8.38 -48.16 -60.32
C ASN A 194 9.66 -48.85 -60.81
N LEU A 195 10.82 -48.54 -60.20
CA LEU A 195 12.10 -49.17 -60.54
C LEU A 195 12.08 -50.68 -60.25
N LYS A 196 11.47 -51.09 -59.13
CA LYS A 196 11.31 -52.51 -58.79
C LYS A 196 10.45 -53.23 -59.82
N GLN A 197 9.36 -52.61 -60.29
CA GLN A 197 8.52 -53.17 -61.35
C GLN A 197 9.29 -53.30 -62.67
N GLN A 198 10.06 -52.27 -63.05
CA GLN A 198 10.90 -52.32 -64.24
C GLN A 198 11.97 -53.41 -64.16
N ALA A 199 12.64 -53.54 -63.01
CA ALA A 199 13.60 -54.63 -62.76
C ALA A 199 12.94 -56.01 -62.88
N GLY A 200 11.70 -56.17 -62.40
CA GLY A 200 10.91 -57.39 -62.59
C GLY A 200 10.64 -57.68 -64.07
N GLN A 201 10.20 -56.68 -64.84
CA GLN A 201 9.96 -56.83 -66.28
C GLN A 201 11.21 -57.23 -67.05
N GLU A 202 12.37 -56.62 -66.74
CA GLU A 202 13.65 -56.98 -67.37
C GLU A 202 14.09 -58.39 -66.98
N ARG A 203 13.85 -58.80 -65.73
CA ARG A 203 14.09 -60.19 -65.29
C ARG A 203 13.23 -61.19 -66.05
N ASP A 204 11.95 -60.90 -66.25
CA ASP A 204 11.03 -61.75 -67.03
C ASP A 204 11.44 -61.82 -68.51
N LYS A 205 11.92 -60.71 -69.07
CA LYS A 205 12.51 -60.71 -70.42
C LYS A 205 13.75 -61.59 -70.46
N LEU A 206 14.68 -61.44 -69.52
CA LEU A 206 15.90 -62.25 -69.44
C LEU A 206 15.56 -63.75 -69.37
N GLN A 207 14.61 -64.11 -68.51
CA GLN A 207 14.17 -65.50 -68.37
C GLN A 207 13.60 -66.05 -69.69
N ARG A 208 12.77 -65.27 -70.40
CA ARG A 208 12.28 -65.65 -71.73
C ARG A 208 13.42 -65.90 -72.71
N HIS A 209 14.41 -65.01 -72.78
CA HIS A 209 15.57 -65.19 -73.66
C HIS A 209 16.37 -66.45 -73.28
N GLN A 210 16.52 -66.72 -71.98
CA GLN A 210 17.18 -67.94 -71.50
C GLN A 210 16.44 -69.21 -71.92
N THR A 211 15.10 -69.23 -71.82
CA THR A 211 14.27 -70.32 -72.32
C THR A 211 14.38 -70.49 -73.84
N PHE A 212 14.39 -69.39 -74.59
CA PHE A 212 14.59 -69.44 -76.06
C PHE A 212 15.95 -70.03 -76.42
N LEU A 213 17.02 -69.64 -75.74
CA LEU A 213 18.35 -70.21 -75.93
C LEU A 213 18.34 -71.72 -75.64
N GLN A 214 17.76 -72.15 -74.52
CA GLN A 214 17.61 -73.59 -74.20
C GLN A 214 16.89 -74.36 -75.32
N LEU A 215 15.80 -73.81 -75.86
CA LEU A 215 15.07 -74.41 -76.97
C LEU A 215 15.94 -74.53 -78.23
N LEU A 216 16.68 -73.47 -78.59
CA LEU A 216 17.58 -73.48 -79.75
C LEU A 216 18.67 -74.56 -79.62
N TYR A 217 19.30 -74.68 -78.45
CA TYR A 217 20.29 -75.73 -78.19
C TYR A 217 19.70 -77.14 -78.32
N THR A 218 18.48 -77.35 -77.82
CA THR A 218 17.76 -78.62 -77.91
C THR A 218 17.49 -78.99 -79.38
N LEU A 219 17.00 -78.05 -80.18
CA LEU A 219 16.75 -78.25 -81.61
C LEU A 219 18.04 -78.51 -82.41
N GLN A 220 19.17 -77.96 -81.96
CA GLN A 220 20.47 -78.16 -82.59
C GLN A 220 21.17 -79.47 -82.15
N GLY A 221 20.55 -80.26 -81.26
CA GLY A 221 21.07 -81.56 -80.82
C GLY A 221 22.26 -81.49 -79.86
N LYS A 222 22.52 -80.32 -79.24
CA LYS A 222 23.63 -80.12 -78.27
C LYS A 222 23.07 -80.06 -76.85
N LEU A 223 23.43 -81.02 -76.00
CA LEU A 223 23.11 -81.02 -74.57
C LEU A 223 23.86 -79.88 -73.85
N LEU A 224 23.10 -78.98 -73.22
CA LEU A 224 23.65 -77.91 -72.37
C LEU A 224 23.88 -78.45 -70.95
N PHE A 225 25.11 -78.34 -70.45
CA PHE A 225 25.45 -78.61 -69.05
C PHE A 225 24.87 -77.51 -68.13
N PRO A 226 24.24 -77.86 -66.99
CA PRO A 226 23.61 -76.92 -66.08
C PRO A 226 24.64 -76.36 -65.08
N GLU A 227 25.63 -75.61 -65.54
CA GLU A 227 26.66 -75.04 -64.63
C GLU A 227 26.46 -73.54 -64.33
N ALA A 228 25.37 -72.94 -64.81
CA ALA A 228 24.99 -71.56 -64.50
C ALA A 228 23.79 -71.45 -63.52
N ALA A 229 23.29 -72.58 -63.00
CA ALA A 229 22.25 -72.60 -61.98
C ALA A 229 22.81 -72.49 -60.54
N ALA A 230 24.09 -72.80 -60.32
CA ALA A 230 24.71 -72.85 -58.99
C ALA A 230 25.25 -71.48 -58.49
N GLU A 231 25.40 -70.47 -59.35
CA GLU A 231 25.92 -69.16 -58.92
C GLU A 231 24.82 -68.10 -58.71
N ALA A 232 23.60 -68.33 -59.19
CA ALA A 232 22.47 -67.41 -58.98
C ALA A 232 21.76 -67.60 -57.64
N GLU A 233 22.02 -68.69 -56.92
CA GLU A 233 21.51 -68.91 -55.55
C GLU A 233 22.33 -68.17 -54.47
N ASN A 234 23.52 -67.64 -54.78
CA ASN A 234 24.39 -66.99 -53.79
C ASN A 234 24.25 -65.46 -53.69
N ILE A 235 23.21 -64.85 -54.27
CA ILE A 235 22.89 -63.42 -54.05
C ILE A 235 21.40 -63.23 -53.73
N LEU A 236 20.88 -64.12 -52.87
CA LEU A 236 19.60 -63.92 -52.20
C LEU A 236 19.74 -64.12 -50.69
N ASP A 237 20.73 -63.46 -50.10
CA ASP A 237 20.84 -63.34 -48.65
C ASP A 237 21.56 -62.05 -48.26
N ASP A 238 21.07 -60.90 -48.76
CA ASP A 238 21.38 -59.61 -48.14
C ASP A 238 20.25 -59.28 -47.16
N LYS A 239 20.44 -59.78 -45.95
CA LYS A 239 19.70 -59.40 -44.74
C LYS A 239 19.58 -57.88 -44.67
N PRO A 240 18.38 -57.29 -44.49
CA PRO A 240 18.32 -56.04 -43.77
C PRO A 240 18.80 -56.34 -42.35
N GLN A 241 19.96 -55.76 -42.03
CA GLN A 241 20.51 -55.67 -40.69
C GLN A 241 19.39 -55.42 -39.69
N GLN A 242 19.41 -56.20 -38.61
CA GLN A 242 18.70 -55.89 -37.38
C GLN A 242 19.13 -54.50 -36.90
N LEU A 243 18.37 -53.49 -37.29
CA LEU A 243 18.35 -52.19 -36.64
C LEU A 243 16.93 -51.94 -36.16
N THR A 244 16.54 -52.74 -35.18
CA THR A 244 15.35 -52.50 -34.35
C THR A 244 15.74 -52.84 -32.93
N ARG A 245 16.54 -51.94 -32.33
CA ARG A 245 16.69 -51.84 -30.89
C ARG A 245 16.79 -50.37 -30.49
N LEU A 246 15.70 -49.65 -30.66
CA LEU A 246 15.28 -48.56 -29.78
C LEU A 246 13.84 -48.18 -30.17
N GLU A 247 13.05 -47.76 -29.18
CA GLU A 247 11.59 -47.53 -29.22
C GLU A 247 10.76 -48.83 -29.17
N GLU A 248 9.99 -49.16 -28.13
CA GLU A 248 9.56 -48.48 -26.91
C GLU A 248 9.32 -49.58 -25.84
N GLN A 249 9.95 -49.48 -24.68
CA GLN A 249 9.42 -50.06 -23.45
C GLN A 249 9.41 -48.99 -22.37
N SER A 250 8.18 -48.67 -21.97
CA SER A 250 7.82 -48.21 -20.63
C SER A 250 8.17 -46.77 -20.26
N ILE A 251 7.32 -45.88 -20.76
CA ILE A 251 6.64 -44.93 -19.87
C ILE A 251 6.03 -45.75 -18.71
N GLY A 252 6.51 -45.50 -17.50
CA GLY A 252 5.87 -45.96 -16.26
C GLY A 252 6.77 -46.78 -15.34
N ASP A 253 7.73 -46.14 -14.67
CA ASP A 253 8.21 -46.61 -13.37
C ASP A 253 8.85 -45.46 -12.54
N THR A 254 8.03 -44.72 -11.80
CA THR A 254 8.46 -43.83 -10.71
C THR A 254 7.62 -44.10 -9.47
N MET A 255 7.70 -45.32 -8.94
CA MET A 255 7.24 -45.61 -7.57
C MET A 255 8.25 -46.49 -6.84
N ARG A 256 9.34 -45.89 -6.38
CA ARG A 256 10.09 -46.41 -5.22
C ARG A 256 9.92 -45.44 -4.05
N ARG A 257 8.92 -45.73 -3.22
CA ARG A 257 8.89 -45.32 -1.81
C ARG A 257 10.09 -45.97 -1.12
N ASP A 258 10.83 -45.18 -0.35
CA ASP A 258 11.22 -45.61 0.98
C ASP A 258 10.86 -44.49 1.99
N PRO A 259 10.34 -44.84 3.18
CA PRO A 259 9.86 -43.90 4.19
C PRO A 259 10.89 -43.66 5.32
N GLY A 260 10.76 -42.52 6.02
CA GLY A 260 11.43 -42.22 7.29
C GLY A 260 12.33 -40.98 7.21
N VAL A 261 11.83 -39.76 7.43
CA VAL A 261 11.56 -39.09 8.72
C VAL A 261 12.81 -38.74 9.53
N SER A 262 12.95 -37.44 9.76
CA SER A 262 13.71 -36.75 10.81
C SER A 262 15.23 -36.73 10.72
N SER A 263 15.80 -35.54 10.44
CA SER A 263 16.34 -34.70 11.52
C SER A 263 16.82 -33.34 11.01
N LYS A 264 16.29 -32.31 11.66
CA LYS A 264 16.89 -31.01 11.99
C LYS A 264 17.53 -30.15 10.90
N ALA A 265 16.87 -29.00 10.71
CA ALA A 265 17.48 -27.76 10.31
C ALA A 265 18.49 -27.28 11.38
N ASP A 266 19.75 -27.19 10.98
CA ASP A 266 20.74 -26.21 11.43
C ASP A 266 21.18 -25.52 10.14
N GLY A 267 21.37 -24.23 10.02
CA GLY A 267 21.61 -23.18 10.97
C GLY A 267 22.25 -22.09 10.12
N LEU A 268 21.81 -20.85 10.31
CA LEU A 268 22.38 -19.66 9.70
C LEU A 268 23.91 -19.69 9.83
N GLN A 269 24.63 -19.50 8.72
CA GLN A 269 26.01 -19.04 8.80
C GLN A 269 26.09 -17.55 8.41
N PRO A 270 26.58 -16.69 9.32
CA PRO A 270 27.04 -15.37 8.98
C PRO A 270 28.46 -15.43 8.41
N ALA A 271 28.75 -14.56 7.46
CA ALA A 271 30.12 -14.28 7.03
C ALA A 271 30.81 -13.44 8.11
N ARG A 272 31.91 -13.95 8.69
CA ARG A 272 32.98 -13.10 9.21
C ARG A 272 34.32 -13.82 9.31
N ASP A 273 35.31 -13.07 8.82
CA ASP A 273 36.72 -12.99 9.20
C ASP A 273 37.66 -14.15 8.87
N SER A 274 38.59 -13.86 7.96
CA SER A 274 40.04 -13.90 8.23
C SER A 274 40.79 -13.35 7.02
N ASN A 275 41.54 -12.27 7.22
CA ASN A 275 42.91 -12.03 6.70
C ASN A 275 43.25 -10.53 6.75
N LEU A 276 43.78 -10.09 7.89
CA LEU A 276 44.96 -9.22 7.89
C LEU A 276 46.18 -10.13 7.73
N PRO A 277 47.35 -9.62 7.29
CA PRO A 277 48.34 -9.35 8.35
C PRO A 277 49.41 -8.25 8.09
N TRP A 278 50.01 -7.78 9.20
CA TRP A 278 51.30 -7.07 9.45
C TRP A 278 51.54 -5.67 8.84
N ILE A 279 51.51 -4.59 9.62
CA ILE A 279 52.57 -3.98 10.49
C ILE A 279 53.82 -3.52 9.73
N SER A 280 54.01 -2.20 9.69
CA SER A 280 55.31 -1.55 9.90
C SER A 280 55.05 -0.25 10.64
N GLY A 281 55.62 -0.16 11.86
CA GLY A 281 55.64 1.07 12.64
C GLY A 281 56.86 1.90 12.26
N GLU A 282 56.70 3.21 12.28
CA GLU A 282 57.80 4.15 12.53
C GLU A 282 57.30 5.24 13.48
N GLN A 283 58.11 5.43 14.52
CA GLN A 283 58.05 6.49 15.51
C GLN A 283 58.17 7.86 14.84
N GLN A 284 57.52 8.88 15.41
CA GLN A 284 58.22 10.14 15.68
C GLN A 284 57.57 10.91 16.83
N HIS A 285 58.46 11.30 17.74
CA HIS A 285 58.25 12.12 18.92
C HIS A 285 57.70 13.51 18.58
N GLY A 286 57.04 14.13 19.55
CA GLY A 286 56.59 15.50 19.44
C GLY A 286 57.70 16.54 19.61
N GLU A 287 57.38 17.77 19.22
CA GLU A 287 57.98 19.00 19.72
C GLU A 287 56.97 20.15 19.56
N ARG A 288 56.56 20.71 20.70
CA ARG A 288 56.59 22.14 21.04
C ARG A 288 56.16 23.18 19.97
N SER A 289 55.03 23.85 20.21
CA SER A 289 54.91 25.31 20.47
C SER A 289 53.48 25.65 20.90
#